data_AF-A0A8I2KN26-F1
#
_entry.id   AF-A0A8I2KN26-F1
#
_cell.length_a   1.000
_cell.length_b   1.000
_cell.length_c   1.000
_cell.angle_alpha   90.00
_cell.angle_beta   90.00
_cell.angle_gamma   90.00
#
_symmetry.space_group_name_H-M   'P 1'
#
loop_
_entity.id
_entity.type
_entity.pdbx_description
1 polymer ?
#
loop_
_entity_poly.entity_id
_entity_poly.type
_entity_poly.pdbx_seq_one_letter_code
_entity_poly.pdbx_strand_id
1 'polypeptide(L)'
;MPKGNVNKSNSDYRGALLKVVENDLEHPINNGIHMEAHHLISNESIKQAKMQSFLVDAGYDINHLSNLAFLPATLPGACHLNVQVHRGNHFGTLSEQDNDDDAVHPVYYHDVVRKMLIELKIKKLNDCGGEPEKVEKKLRKCMAQLSEDILEEIEYFTLPLSPIMKAFHPLSKVGCGNCINVKEHQEDSSNCDVSDRDHSGETHPKFKSGKFLKTIDIAKVKYNLRIGK
;
A
#
# COMPACT_ATOMS: atom_id res chain seq x y z
N MET A 1 -3.08 24.65 17.98
CA MET A 1 -2.49 23.39 17.50
C MET A 1 -2.52 23.39 15.99
N PRO A 2 -1.51 22.82 15.30
CA PRO A 2 -1.61 22.64 13.86
C PRO A 2 -2.86 21.81 13.56
N LYS A 3 -3.66 22.27 12.59
CA LYS A 3 -4.81 21.48 12.12
C LYS A 3 -4.27 20.24 11.40
N GLY A 4 -4.91 19.10 11.65
CA GLY A 4 -4.61 17.87 10.92
C GLY A 4 -4.87 18.01 9.42
N ASN A 5 -4.42 17.03 8.66
CA ASN A 5 -4.57 16.97 7.21
C ASN A 5 -5.10 15.59 6.79
N VAL A 6 -6.25 15.55 6.14
CA VAL A 6 -6.82 14.31 5.57
C VAL A 6 -6.73 14.28 4.05
N ASN A 7 -6.03 15.24 3.44
CA ASN A 7 -5.79 15.29 2.00
C ASN A 7 -4.39 14.79 1.67
N LYS A 8 -4.28 14.02 0.58
CA LYS A 8 -3.00 13.54 0.05
C LYS A 8 -2.22 14.65 -0.65
N SER A 9 -2.93 15.62 -1.22
CA SER A 9 -2.34 16.73 -1.97
C SER A 9 -1.48 17.63 -1.06
N ASN A 10 -0.43 18.21 -1.64
CA ASN A 10 0.49 19.15 -0.99
C ASN A 10 1.48 18.53 0.02
N SER A 11 1.82 17.25 -0.11
CA SER A 11 2.91 16.62 0.65
C SER A 11 3.76 15.68 -0.21
N ASP A 12 5.07 15.62 0.06
CA ASP A 12 5.99 14.64 -0.52
C ASP A 12 6.06 13.38 0.35
N TYR A 13 4.91 12.76 0.59
CA TYR A 13 4.79 11.57 1.44
C TYR A 13 5.62 10.40 0.89
N ARG A 14 5.70 10.28 -0.44
CA ARG A 14 6.53 9.27 -1.11
C ARG A 14 8.01 9.52 -0.86
N GLY A 15 8.49 10.75 -1.02
CA GLY A 15 9.89 11.09 -0.73
C GLY A 15 10.24 10.89 0.74
N ALA A 16 9.32 11.20 1.66
CA ALA A 16 9.48 10.89 3.07
C ALA A 16 9.60 9.38 3.32
N LEU A 17 8.73 8.56 2.70
CA LEU A 17 8.79 7.10 2.83
C LEU A 17 10.05 6.51 2.18
N LEU A 18 10.51 7.07 1.06
CA LEU A 18 11.78 6.67 0.43
C LEU A 18 12.97 6.87 1.37
N LYS A 19 13.02 7.98 2.10
CA LYS A 19 14.10 8.25 3.08
C LYS A 19 14.13 7.22 4.21
N VAL A 20 12.97 6.71 4.64
CA VAL A 20 12.90 5.66 5.68
C VAL A 20 13.63 4.40 5.26
N VAL A 21 13.60 4.08 3.96
CA VAL A 21 14.11 2.80 3.43
C VAL A 21 15.40 2.97 2.64
N GLU A 22 15.94 4.19 2.52
CA GLU A 22 17.08 4.49 1.66
C GLU A 22 18.35 3.70 2.04
N ASN A 23 18.53 3.46 3.35
CA ASN A 23 19.68 2.75 3.90
C ASN A 23 19.39 1.27 4.18
N ASP A 24 18.18 0.79 3.87
CA ASP A 24 17.82 -0.61 4.01
C ASP A 24 18.17 -1.35 2.71
N LEU A 25 19.36 -1.94 2.70
CA LEU A 25 19.89 -2.67 1.55
C LEU A 25 19.05 -3.89 1.16
N GLU A 26 18.21 -4.42 2.05
CA GLU A 26 17.35 -5.57 1.76
C GLU A 26 15.94 -5.14 1.32
N HIS A 27 15.61 -3.85 1.41
CA HIS A 27 14.30 -3.37 0.99
C HIS A 27 14.09 -3.62 -0.53
N PRO A 28 12.97 -4.24 -0.97
CA PRO A 28 12.76 -4.58 -2.38
C PRO A 28 12.92 -3.41 -3.36
N ILE A 29 12.50 -2.20 -2.99
CA ILE A 29 12.68 -0.97 -3.79
C ILE A 29 14.14 -0.66 -4.16
N ASN A 30 15.08 -1.02 -3.29
CA ASN A 30 16.52 -0.83 -3.49
C ASN A 30 17.13 -1.97 -4.31
N ASN A 31 16.40 -3.08 -4.45
CA ASN A 31 16.82 -4.29 -5.18
C ASN A 31 15.98 -4.52 -6.44
N GLY A 32 15.66 -3.43 -7.12
CA GLY A 32 15.07 -3.49 -8.46
C GLY A 32 13.57 -3.74 -8.55
N ILE A 33 12.88 -4.00 -7.43
CA ILE A 33 11.43 -4.19 -7.44
C ILE A 33 10.72 -2.83 -7.47
N HIS A 34 9.86 -2.63 -8.46
CA HIS A 34 9.04 -1.43 -8.58
C HIS A 34 7.96 -1.39 -7.50
N MET A 35 8.03 -0.38 -6.63
CA MET A 35 7.11 -0.21 -5.50
C MET A 35 6.48 1.18 -5.49
N GLU A 36 5.18 1.22 -5.19
CA GLU A 36 4.38 2.42 -5.02
C GLU A 36 4.09 2.65 -3.53
N ALA A 37 4.07 3.92 -3.13
CA ALA A 37 3.63 4.27 -1.78
C ALA A 37 2.10 4.17 -1.75
N HIS A 38 1.55 3.60 -0.70
CA HIS A 38 0.12 3.36 -0.56
C HIS A 38 -0.35 3.84 0.81
N HIS A 39 -1.42 4.64 0.82
CA HIS A 39 -2.12 5.03 2.05
C HIS A 39 -3.05 3.91 2.51
N LEU A 40 -2.76 3.33 3.67
CA LEU A 40 -3.55 2.22 4.22
C LEU A 40 -4.93 2.70 4.66
N ILE A 41 -4.98 3.84 5.34
CA ILE A 41 -6.21 4.56 5.61
C ILE A 41 -6.37 5.61 4.52
N SER A 42 -7.29 5.36 3.58
CA SER A 42 -7.60 6.22 2.44
C SER A 42 -8.46 7.44 2.82
N ASN A 43 -8.39 8.51 2.01
CA ASN A 43 -9.27 9.66 2.18
C ASN A 43 -10.72 9.26 1.93
N GLU A 44 -10.95 8.41 0.94
CA GLU A 44 -12.28 7.87 0.64
C GLU A 44 -12.87 7.10 1.83
N SER A 45 -12.11 6.25 2.51
CA SER A 45 -12.59 5.56 3.73
C SER A 45 -12.93 6.53 4.85
N ILE A 46 -12.11 7.58 5.06
CA ILE A 46 -12.36 8.62 6.07
C ILE A 46 -13.64 9.41 5.75
N LYS A 47 -13.85 9.75 4.47
CA LYS A 47 -15.04 10.44 3.97
C LYS A 47 -16.30 9.62 4.18
N GLN A 48 -16.28 8.33 3.80
CA GLN A 48 -17.42 7.43 3.99
C GLN A 48 -17.70 7.10 5.48
N ALA A 49 -16.67 7.16 6.34
CA ALA A 49 -16.81 7.05 7.79
C ALA A 49 -17.34 8.35 8.43
N LYS A 50 -17.40 9.46 7.69
CA LYS A 50 -17.76 10.80 8.19
C LYS A 50 -16.88 11.24 9.36
N MET A 51 -15.58 10.97 9.26
CA MET A 51 -14.59 11.25 10.32
C MET A 51 -13.67 12.43 10.01
N GLN A 52 -13.80 13.07 8.85
CA GLN A 52 -12.89 14.13 8.39
C GLN A 52 -12.71 15.26 9.41
N SER A 53 -13.80 15.88 9.87
CA SER A 53 -13.73 17.00 10.83
C SER A 53 -13.05 16.60 12.13
N PHE A 54 -13.48 15.49 12.72
CA PHE A 54 -12.90 14.95 13.95
C PHE A 54 -11.39 14.69 13.82
N LEU A 55 -10.95 14.06 12.74
CA LEU A 55 -9.54 13.76 12.52
C LEU A 55 -8.70 15.02 12.31
N VAL A 56 -9.23 16.00 11.55
CA VAL A 56 -8.56 17.30 11.34
C VAL A 56 -8.45 18.07 12.66
N ASP A 57 -9.52 18.15 13.44
CA ASP A 57 -9.55 18.87 14.72
C ASP A 57 -8.63 18.21 15.76
N ALA A 58 -8.48 16.89 15.70
CA ALA A 58 -7.61 16.11 16.57
C ALA A 58 -6.15 16.00 16.08
N GLY A 59 -5.78 16.69 14.99
CA GLY A 59 -4.39 16.80 14.52
C GLY A 59 -3.88 15.60 13.71
N TYR A 60 -4.75 14.71 13.22
CA TYR A 60 -4.32 13.57 12.39
C TYR A 60 -3.82 14.03 11.01
N ASP A 61 -2.68 13.49 10.58
CA ASP A 61 -2.16 13.66 9.22
C ASP A 61 -2.17 12.31 8.47
N ILE A 62 -2.95 12.24 7.39
CA ILE A 62 -3.05 11.06 6.54
C ILE A 62 -1.72 10.71 5.86
N ASN A 63 -0.84 11.69 5.67
CA ASN A 63 0.47 11.53 5.04
C ASN A 63 1.57 11.15 6.03
N HIS A 64 1.22 10.91 7.29
CA HIS A 64 2.17 10.41 8.28
C HIS A 64 2.71 9.03 7.88
N LEU A 65 4.01 8.80 8.07
CA LEU A 65 4.71 7.58 7.65
C LEU A 65 4.04 6.28 8.12
N SER A 66 3.46 6.31 9.33
CA SER A 66 2.77 5.15 9.90
C SER A 66 1.50 4.73 9.15
N ASN A 67 0.97 5.59 8.27
CA ASN A 67 -0.18 5.28 7.41
C ASN A 67 0.25 4.88 5.98
N LEU A 68 1.55 4.81 5.72
CA LEU A 68 2.10 4.56 4.39
C LEU A 68 2.85 3.23 4.38
N ALA A 69 2.72 2.48 3.29
CA ALA A 69 3.52 1.29 3.01
C ALA A 69 4.01 1.30 1.56
N PHE A 70 5.16 0.67 1.29
CA PHE A 70 5.56 0.35 -0.07
C PHE A 70 4.99 -1.00 -0.49
N LEU A 71 4.26 -1.00 -1.61
CA LEU A 71 3.63 -2.18 -2.18
C LEU A 71 4.06 -2.41 -3.63
N PRO A 72 4.17 -3.66 -4.11
CA PRO A 72 4.68 -3.93 -5.46
C PRO A 72 3.72 -3.47 -6.51
N ALA A 73 4.24 -2.70 -7.46
CA ALA A 73 3.47 -2.07 -8.52
C ALA A 73 3.50 -2.90 -9.82
N THR A 74 4.24 -4.01 -9.82
CA THR A 74 4.43 -4.91 -10.97
C THR A 74 4.07 -6.34 -10.60
N LEU A 75 3.53 -7.10 -11.56
CA LEU A 75 3.14 -8.50 -11.31
C LEU A 75 4.36 -9.38 -10.99
N PRO A 76 5.48 -9.35 -11.74
CA PRO A 76 6.70 -10.09 -11.36
C PRO A 76 7.22 -9.75 -9.96
N GLY A 77 7.24 -8.46 -9.60
CA GLY A 77 7.67 -8.03 -8.26
C GLY A 77 6.78 -8.57 -7.13
N ALA A 78 5.47 -8.48 -7.30
CA ALA A 78 4.50 -9.06 -6.35
C ALA A 78 4.61 -10.60 -6.31
N CYS A 79 4.81 -11.22 -7.46
CA CYS A 79 4.95 -12.65 -7.62
C CYS A 79 6.20 -13.18 -6.89
N HIS A 80 7.32 -12.49 -7.07
CA HIS A 80 8.60 -12.77 -6.42
C HIS A 80 8.48 -12.70 -4.90
N LEU A 81 7.88 -11.62 -4.39
CA LEU A 81 7.71 -11.37 -2.94
C LEU A 81 6.58 -12.18 -2.27
N ASN A 82 5.72 -12.84 -3.06
CA ASN A 82 4.50 -13.52 -2.58
C ASN A 82 3.54 -12.60 -1.79
N VAL A 83 3.41 -11.35 -2.24
CA VAL A 83 2.47 -10.37 -1.66
C VAL A 83 1.50 -9.87 -2.72
N GLN A 84 0.42 -9.22 -2.31
CA GLN A 84 -0.54 -8.62 -3.24
C GLN A 84 0.11 -7.53 -4.11
N VAL A 85 -0.25 -7.48 -5.39
CA VAL A 85 0.10 -6.36 -6.27
C VAL A 85 -0.75 -5.13 -5.93
N HIS A 86 -0.11 -3.99 -5.76
CA HIS A 86 -0.74 -2.68 -5.72
C HIS A 86 -1.05 -2.20 -7.13
N ARG A 87 -2.24 -1.62 -7.30
CA ARG A 87 -2.67 -0.97 -8.52
C ARG A 87 -2.88 0.51 -8.21
N GLY A 88 -1.85 1.32 -8.44
CA GLY A 88 -2.04 2.74 -8.67
C GLY A 88 -2.44 2.99 -10.13
N ASN A 89 -3.03 4.16 -10.43
CA ASN A 89 -3.28 4.60 -11.81
C ASN A 89 -2.01 5.13 -12.50
N HIS A 90 -0.84 5.01 -11.86
CA HIS A 90 0.43 5.61 -12.30
C HIS A 90 1.14 4.89 -13.45
N PHE A 91 0.39 4.07 -14.18
CA PHE A 91 0.93 3.23 -15.23
C PHE A 91 0.43 3.62 -16.62
N GLY A 92 0.25 4.92 -16.83
CA GLY A 92 0.09 5.56 -18.12
C GLY A 92 0.70 6.96 -18.07
N THR A 93 1.76 7.18 -18.83
CA THR A 93 2.48 8.46 -19.01
C THR A 93 3.08 9.11 -17.75
N LEU A 94 4.24 9.72 -17.94
CA LEU A 94 4.88 10.65 -17.02
C LEU A 94 3.99 11.89 -16.84
N SER A 95 2.93 11.78 -16.05
CA SER A 95 2.13 12.94 -15.62
C SER A 95 1.84 12.82 -14.14
N GLU A 96 2.47 13.72 -13.39
CA GLU A 96 2.36 13.96 -11.96
C GLU A 96 0.96 14.44 -11.50
N GLN A 97 -0.14 14.00 -12.14
CA GLN A 97 -1.42 14.71 -12.02
C GLN A 97 -2.68 13.91 -11.69
N ASP A 98 -2.67 12.59 -11.62
CA ASP A 98 -3.79 11.84 -11.04
C ASP A 98 -3.35 11.11 -9.77
N ASN A 99 -3.24 11.88 -8.67
CA ASN A 99 -2.74 11.47 -7.35
C ASN A 99 -3.80 10.76 -6.49
N ASP A 100 -4.80 10.11 -7.09
CA ASP A 100 -5.87 9.48 -6.33
C ASP A 100 -5.84 7.95 -6.42
N ASP A 101 -4.89 7.36 -5.68
CA ASP A 101 -4.83 5.90 -5.46
C ASP A 101 -6.14 5.34 -4.89
N ASP A 102 -7.01 6.17 -4.29
CA ASP A 102 -8.25 5.69 -3.67
C ASP A 102 -9.24 5.17 -4.72
N ALA A 103 -9.24 5.68 -5.94
CA ALA A 103 -10.20 5.28 -6.96
C ALA A 103 -9.94 3.87 -7.54
N VAL A 104 -8.75 3.29 -7.29
CA VAL A 104 -8.28 2.08 -7.98
C VAL A 104 -8.50 0.81 -7.16
N HIS A 105 -8.79 0.93 -5.86
CA HIS A 105 -9.11 -0.22 -5.02
C HIS A 105 -10.53 -0.75 -5.27
N PRO A 106 -10.76 -2.06 -5.08
CA PRO A 106 -12.12 -2.60 -5.05
C PRO A 106 -12.96 -1.83 -4.02
N VAL A 107 -14.24 -1.57 -4.31
CA VAL A 107 -15.18 -0.90 -3.38
C VAL A 107 -15.14 -1.54 -1.99
N TYR A 108 -14.98 -2.86 -1.96
CA TYR A 108 -14.83 -3.65 -0.74
C TYR A 108 -13.67 -3.20 0.17
N TYR A 109 -12.56 -2.71 -0.40
CA TYR A 109 -11.42 -2.21 0.38
C TYR A 109 -11.85 -1.04 1.28
N HIS A 110 -12.41 0.00 0.67
CA HIS A 110 -12.82 1.21 1.39
C HIS A 110 -13.93 0.91 2.39
N ASP A 111 -14.84 -0.01 2.05
CA ASP A 111 -15.90 -0.44 2.95
C ASP A 111 -15.36 -1.14 4.21
N VAL A 112 -14.33 -1.98 4.08
CA VAL A 112 -13.68 -2.65 5.21
C VAL A 112 -12.93 -1.64 6.07
N VAL A 113 -12.07 -0.82 5.47
CA VAL A 113 -11.30 0.21 6.20
C VAL A 113 -12.23 1.21 6.90
N ARG A 114 -13.32 1.62 6.24
CA ARG A 114 -14.38 2.42 6.87
C ARG A 114 -14.97 1.76 8.11
N LYS A 115 -15.30 0.46 8.06
CA LYS A 115 -15.84 -0.27 9.22
C LYS A 115 -14.83 -0.30 10.37
N MET A 116 -13.56 -0.56 10.07
CA MET A 116 -12.49 -0.55 11.06
C MET A 116 -12.31 0.85 11.69
N LEU A 117 -12.40 1.92 10.90
CA LEU A 117 -12.38 3.30 11.40
C LEU A 117 -13.55 3.60 12.35
N ILE A 118 -14.77 3.19 11.99
CA ILE A 118 -15.97 3.37 12.84
C ILE A 118 -15.80 2.59 14.15
N GLU A 119 -15.31 1.37 14.07
CA GLU A 119 -15.06 0.53 15.25
C GLU A 119 -13.98 1.16 16.16
N LEU A 120 -12.89 1.65 15.58
CA LEU A 120 -11.85 2.37 16.30
C LEU A 120 -12.44 3.59 17.01
N LYS A 121 -13.29 4.36 16.33
CA LYS A 121 -13.97 5.52 16.91
C LYS A 121 -14.78 5.12 18.13
N ILE A 122 -15.64 4.12 17.98
CA ILE A 122 -16.53 3.64 19.04
C ILE A 122 -15.74 3.12 20.25
N LYS A 123 -14.72 2.29 20.00
CA LYS A 123 -14.03 1.55 21.06
C LYS A 123 -12.89 2.32 21.73
N LYS A 124 -12.18 3.18 20.99
CA LYS A 124 -10.92 3.79 21.45
C LYS A 124 -10.97 5.32 21.51
N LEU A 125 -11.84 5.96 20.73
CA LEU A 125 -11.81 7.43 20.55
C LEU A 125 -13.03 8.19 21.12
N ASN A 126 -14.14 7.52 21.41
CA ASN A 126 -15.34 8.19 21.97
C ASN A 126 -15.09 8.87 23.32
N ASP A 127 -14.11 8.39 24.11
CA ASP A 127 -13.70 9.00 25.39
C ASP A 127 -12.43 9.87 25.28
N CYS A 128 -12.13 10.42 24.10
CA CYS A 128 -11.02 11.37 23.95
C CYS A 128 -11.39 12.77 24.47
N GLY A 129 -11.63 12.88 25.78
CA GLY A 129 -11.64 14.15 26.50
C GLY A 129 -10.25 14.44 27.12
N GLY A 130 -9.88 15.72 27.23
CA GLY A 130 -8.67 16.15 27.93
C GLY A 130 -7.78 17.09 27.14
N GLU A 131 -6.54 17.26 27.61
CA GLU A 131 -5.55 18.13 26.99
C GLU A 131 -5.27 17.70 25.54
N PRO A 132 -5.32 18.61 24.56
CA PRO A 132 -5.37 18.17 23.19
C PRO A 132 -4.07 17.52 22.65
N GLU A 133 -2.92 17.70 23.31
CA GLU A 133 -1.69 16.93 23.03
C GLU A 133 -1.84 15.44 23.38
N LYS A 134 -2.52 15.13 24.49
CA LYS A 134 -2.81 13.74 24.88
C LYS A 134 -3.77 13.08 23.90
N VAL A 135 -4.75 13.85 23.39
CA VAL A 135 -5.70 13.40 22.37
C VAL A 135 -4.96 13.09 21.07
N GLU A 136 -4.12 14.00 20.57
CA GLU A 136 -3.33 13.81 19.35
C GLU A 136 -2.41 12.58 19.46
N LYS A 137 -1.66 12.44 20.56
CA LYS A 137 -0.77 11.30 20.79
C LYS A 137 -1.53 9.97 20.82
N LYS A 138 -2.68 9.94 21.49
CA LYS A 138 -3.55 8.74 21.56
C LYS A 138 -4.11 8.41 20.17
N LEU A 139 -4.58 9.42 19.44
CA LEU A 139 -5.10 9.27 18.09
C LEU A 139 -4.01 8.72 17.16
N ARG A 140 -2.82 9.33 17.14
CA ARG A 140 -1.69 8.87 16.32
C ARG A 140 -1.35 7.41 16.59
N LYS A 141 -1.29 6.99 17.85
CA LYS A 141 -1.06 5.58 18.22
C LYS A 141 -2.18 4.67 17.71
N CYS A 142 -3.43 5.09 17.86
CA CYS A 142 -4.60 4.32 17.41
C CYS A 142 -4.64 4.18 15.88
N MET A 143 -4.34 5.25 15.16
CA MET A 143 -4.32 5.26 13.69
C MET A 143 -3.13 4.45 13.16
N ALA A 144 -1.95 4.56 13.77
CA ALA A 144 -0.80 3.71 13.41
C ALA A 144 -1.11 2.22 13.62
N GLN A 145 -1.75 1.85 14.74
CA GLN A 145 -2.19 0.47 14.95
C GLN A 145 -3.20 0.04 13.90
N LEU A 146 -4.18 0.88 13.58
CA LEU A 146 -5.16 0.57 12.53
C LEU A 146 -4.48 0.36 11.16
N SER A 147 -3.48 1.17 10.83
CA SER A 147 -2.70 0.97 9.61
C SER A 147 -1.94 -0.37 9.63
N GLU A 148 -1.35 -0.77 10.76
CA GLU A 148 -0.74 -2.10 10.91
C GLU A 148 -1.77 -3.23 10.72
N ASP A 149 -2.95 -3.11 11.35
CA ASP A 149 -4.03 -4.09 11.24
C ASP A 149 -4.52 -4.22 9.77
N ILE A 150 -4.65 -3.10 9.04
CA ILE A 150 -5.00 -3.09 7.61
C ILE A 150 -3.91 -3.78 6.77
N LEU A 151 -2.64 -3.48 7.06
CA LEU A 151 -1.51 -4.07 6.35
C LEU A 151 -1.43 -5.59 6.56
N GLU A 152 -1.76 -6.05 7.76
CA GLU A 152 -1.86 -7.47 8.09
C GLU A 152 -2.96 -8.16 7.27
N GLU A 153 -4.14 -7.56 7.13
CA GLU A 153 -5.22 -8.09 6.28
C GLU A 153 -4.81 -8.12 4.78
N ILE A 154 -4.00 -7.17 4.32
CA ILE A 154 -3.41 -7.19 2.98
C ILE A 154 -2.40 -8.36 2.88
N GLU A 155 -1.52 -8.53 3.85
CA GLU A 155 -0.52 -9.60 3.85
C GLU A 155 -1.17 -11.00 3.88
N TYR A 156 -2.28 -11.16 4.59
CA TYR A 156 -3.05 -12.42 4.65
C TYR A 156 -4.05 -12.63 3.51
N PHE A 157 -4.09 -11.74 2.52
CA PHE A 157 -4.99 -11.86 1.36
C PHE A 157 -6.48 -11.88 1.76
N THR A 158 -6.84 -11.23 2.86
CA THR A 158 -8.23 -11.05 3.31
C THR A 158 -8.79 -9.70 2.88
N LEU A 159 -7.93 -8.68 2.75
CA LEU A 159 -8.25 -7.37 2.20
C LEU A 159 -7.65 -7.19 0.80
N PRO A 160 -8.45 -7.28 -0.29
CA PRO A 160 -7.94 -7.23 -1.66
C PRO A 160 -7.52 -5.83 -2.09
N LEU A 161 -6.30 -5.72 -2.61
CA LEU A 161 -5.83 -4.55 -3.37
C LEU A 161 -6.17 -4.65 -4.86
N SER A 162 -6.38 -5.86 -5.37
CA SER A 162 -6.76 -6.11 -6.76
C SER A 162 -7.63 -7.38 -6.87
N PRO A 163 -8.38 -7.55 -7.98
CA PRO A 163 -9.20 -8.75 -8.19
C PRO A 163 -8.41 -10.06 -8.24
N ILE A 164 -7.11 -9.97 -8.53
CA ILE A 164 -6.23 -11.12 -8.74
C ILE A 164 -5.40 -11.48 -7.49
N MET A 165 -5.69 -10.87 -6.33
CA MET A 165 -4.88 -11.02 -5.11
C MET A 165 -4.52 -12.47 -4.78
N LYS A 166 -5.49 -13.39 -4.90
CA LYS A 166 -5.32 -14.80 -4.52
C LYS A 166 -4.26 -15.52 -5.35
N ALA A 167 -4.02 -15.06 -6.58
CA ALA A 167 -3.00 -15.62 -7.44
C ALA A 167 -1.59 -15.48 -6.82
N PHE A 168 -1.37 -14.42 -6.04
CA PHE A 168 -0.09 -14.11 -5.42
C PHE A 168 0.13 -14.78 -4.07
N HIS A 169 -0.90 -15.40 -3.48
CA HIS A 169 -0.79 -16.12 -2.22
C HIS A 169 0.37 -17.15 -2.27
N PRO A 170 1.17 -17.34 -1.20
CA PRO A 170 2.33 -18.23 -1.23
C PRO A 170 2.04 -19.68 -1.67
N LEU A 171 0.82 -20.16 -1.40
CA LEU A 171 0.37 -21.51 -1.80
C LEU A 171 -0.13 -21.60 -3.26
N SER A 172 -0.28 -20.47 -3.95
CA SER A 172 -0.75 -20.42 -5.32
C SER A 172 0.41 -20.56 -6.30
N LYS A 173 0.26 -21.47 -7.27
CA LYS A 173 1.18 -21.62 -8.40
C LYS A 173 0.94 -20.60 -9.53
N VAL A 174 -0.19 -19.88 -9.49
CA VAL A 174 -0.57 -18.91 -10.53
C VAL A 174 0.41 -17.74 -10.54
N GLY A 175 0.63 -17.09 -9.40
CA GLY A 175 1.51 -15.93 -9.32
C GLY A 175 1.11 -14.82 -10.31
N CYS A 176 2.08 -14.32 -11.07
CA CYS A 176 1.86 -13.33 -12.13
C CYS A 176 1.23 -13.90 -13.41
N GLY A 177 1.11 -15.22 -13.55
CA GLY A 177 0.62 -15.88 -14.78
C GLY A 177 1.29 -15.43 -16.07
N ASN A 178 2.57 -15.05 -15.99
CA ASN A 178 3.37 -14.52 -17.11
C ASN A 178 2.78 -13.26 -17.76
N CYS A 179 1.84 -12.61 -17.08
CA CYS A 179 1.16 -11.41 -17.53
C CYS A 179 1.92 -10.17 -17.06
N ILE A 180 1.73 -9.06 -17.78
CA ILE A 180 2.38 -7.79 -17.45
C ILE A 180 1.41 -6.80 -16.80
N ASN A 181 0.12 -7.12 -16.81
CA ASN A 181 -0.92 -6.30 -16.21
C ASN A 181 -2.12 -7.14 -15.72
N VAL A 182 -2.91 -6.57 -14.80
CA VAL A 182 -4.04 -7.24 -14.13
C VAL A 182 -5.13 -7.66 -15.11
N LYS A 183 -5.39 -6.87 -16.16
CA LYS A 183 -6.44 -7.18 -17.13
C LYS A 183 -6.10 -8.45 -17.91
N GLU A 184 -4.86 -8.54 -18.42
CA GLU A 184 -4.34 -9.76 -19.04
C GLU A 184 -4.43 -10.94 -18.07
N HIS A 185 -4.01 -10.76 -16.82
CA HIS A 185 -4.06 -11.83 -15.80
C HIS A 185 -5.47 -12.32 -15.48
N GLN A 186 -6.47 -11.45 -15.56
CA GLN A 186 -7.87 -11.85 -15.40
C GLN A 186 -8.39 -12.67 -16.58
N GLU A 187 -7.82 -12.48 -17.77
CA GLU A 187 -8.15 -13.20 -18.99
C GLU A 187 -7.35 -14.52 -19.12
N ASP A 188 -6.13 -14.55 -18.56
CA ASP A 188 -5.22 -15.70 -18.53
C ASP A 188 -4.60 -15.87 -17.13
N SER A 189 -5.01 -16.93 -16.43
CA SER A 189 -4.53 -17.28 -15.09
C SER A 189 -3.66 -18.55 -15.09
N SER A 190 -2.88 -18.74 -16.16
CA SER A 190 -1.86 -19.77 -16.22
C SER A 190 -0.87 -19.68 -15.04
N ASN A 191 -0.18 -20.79 -14.77
CA ASN A 191 0.88 -20.77 -13.78
C ASN A 191 2.04 -19.88 -14.27
N CYS A 192 2.65 -19.17 -13.33
CA CYS A 192 3.95 -18.55 -13.57
C CYS A 192 4.94 -19.63 -14.02
N ASP A 193 5.62 -19.38 -15.14
CA ASP A 193 6.57 -20.31 -15.76
C ASP A 193 7.91 -20.36 -15.03
N VAL A 194 8.19 -19.35 -14.21
CA VAL A 194 9.39 -19.23 -13.39
C VAL A 194 9.33 -20.17 -12.19
N SER A 195 10.40 -20.96 -11.99
CA SER A 195 10.49 -21.91 -10.87
C SER A 195 10.27 -21.19 -9.55
N ASP A 196 9.39 -21.76 -8.73
CA ASP A 196 9.01 -21.22 -7.41
C ASP A 196 8.61 -19.74 -7.43
N ARG A 197 8.18 -19.20 -8.59
CA ARG A 197 7.85 -17.77 -8.76
C ARG A 197 9.05 -16.87 -8.43
N ASP A 198 10.27 -17.31 -8.71
CA ASP A 198 11.49 -16.57 -8.44
C ASP A 198 11.93 -15.71 -9.63
N HIS A 199 11.44 -14.47 -9.70
CA HIS A 199 11.80 -13.52 -10.77
C HIS A 199 13.19 -12.85 -10.59
N SER A 200 14.11 -13.43 -9.83
CA SER A 200 15.49 -12.91 -9.72
C SER A 200 16.14 -12.78 -11.09
N GLY A 201 16.79 -11.65 -11.37
CA GLY A 201 17.43 -11.39 -12.66
C GLY A 201 16.48 -10.94 -13.78
N GLU A 202 15.17 -10.85 -13.52
CA GLU A 202 14.22 -10.36 -14.51
C GLU A 202 14.10 -8.84 -14.52
N THR A 203 13.94 -8.29 -15.72
CA THR A 203 13.52 -6.90 -15.93
C THR A 203 12.06 -6.87 -16.33
N HIS A 204 11.28 -5.96 -15.74
CA HIS A 204 9.88 -5.85 -16.10
C HIS A 204 9.70 -5.30 -17.54
N PRO A 205 8.96 -5.98 -18.43
CA PRO A 205 8.93 -5.69 -19.88
C PRO A 205 8.33 -4.32 -20.23
N LYS A 206 7.63 -3.68 -19.29
CA LYS A 206 7.11 -2.32 -19.44
C LYS A 206 8.20 -1.24 -19.42
N PHE A 207 9.33 -1.48 -18.75
CA PHE A 207 10.38 -0.48 -18.59
C PHE A 207 11.58 -0.82 -19.47
N LYS A 208 11.50 -0.49 -20.75
CA LYS A 208 12.48 -0.92 -21.76
C LYS A 208 13.76 -0.09 -21.80
N SER A 209 13.82 1.05 -21.10
CA SER A 209 15.01 1.91 -21.05
C SER A 209 14.96 2.92 -19.90
N GLY A 210 16.11 3.52 -19.60
CA GLY A 210 16.25 4.62 -18.64
C GLY A 210 16.25 4.18 -17.18
N LYS A 211 16.08 5.15 -16.27
CA LYS A 211 16.15 4.95 -14.80
C LYS A 211 15.10 3.99 -14.22
N PHE A 212 14.09 3.63 -15.02
CA PHE A 212 13.03 2.70 -14.64
C PHE A 212 13.29 1.27 -15.14
N LEU A 213 14.27 1.05 -16.03
CA LEU A 213 14.72 -0.31 -16.33
C LEU A 213 15.53 -0.80 -15.14
N LYS A 214 14.90 -1.61 -14.29
CA LYS A 214 15.53 -2.25 -13.15
C LYS A 214 15.42 -3.77 -13.28
N THR A 215 16.48 -4.44 -12.87
CA THR A 215 16.53 -5.89 -12.72
C THR A 215 16.28 -6.24 -11.27
N ILE A 216 15.44 -7.23 -10.99
CA ILE A 216 15.23 -7.74 -9.63
C ILE A 216 16.55 -8.36 -9.14
N ASP A 217 17.17 -7.74 -8.14
CA ASP A 217 18.50 -8.08 -7.62
C ASP A 217 18.43 -8.42 -6.13
N ILE A 218 17.45 -9.24 -5.77
CA ILE A 218 17.28 -9.81 -4.43
C ILE A 218 16.85 -11.25 -4.59
N ALA A 219 17.41 -12.13 -3.76
CA ALA A 219 17.01 -13.53 -3.73
C ALA A 219 15.56 -13.65 -3.24
N LYS A 220 14.84 -14.67 -3.73
CA LYS A 220 13.50 -14.95 -3.25
C LYS A 220 13.52 -15.27 -1.76
N VAL A 221 12.93 -14.36 -0.98
CA VAL A 221 12.75 -14.50 0.46
C VAL A 221 11.32 -14.15 0.83
N LYS A 222 10.85 -14.66 1.97
CA LYS A 222 9.56 -14.22 2.52
C LYS A 222 9.70 -12.73 2.88
N TYR A 223 8.93 -11.89 2.21
CA TYR A 223 8.85 -10.47 2.49
C TYR A 223 7.58 -10.18 3.30
N ASN A 224 7.74 -9.62 4.49
CA ASN A 224 6.61 -9.12 5.28
C ASN A 224 6.42 -7.64 4.96
N LEU A 225 5.17 -7.22 4.78
CA LEU A 225 4.89 -5.82 4.51
C LEU A 225 5.13 -5.00 5.79
N ARG A 226 5.54 -3.74 5.63
CA ARG A 226 5.74 -2.82 6.77
C ARG A 226 5.27 -1.41 6.45
N ILE A 227 4.72 -0.75 7.46
CA ILE A 227 4.46 0.69 7.44
C ILE A 227 5.77 1.47 7.60
N GLY A 228 5.77 2.75 7.19
CA GLY A 228 6.86 3.67 7.50
C GLY A 228 6.95 3.93 9.01
N LYS A 229 8.13 3.74 9.59
CA LYS A 229 8.42 4.00 11.01
C LYS A 229 9.61 4.93 11.16
#